data_AF-A0A0M8RVD8-F1
#
_entry.id   AF-A0A0M8RVD8-F1
#
_cell.length_a   1.000
_cell.length_b   1.000
_cell.length_c   1.000
_cell.angle_alpha   90.00
_cell.angle_beta   90.00
_cell.angle_gamma   90.00
#
_symmetry.space_group_name_H-M   'P 1'
#
loop_
_entity.id
_entity.type
_entity.pdbx_description
1 polymer ?
#
loop_
_entity_poly.entity_id
_entity_poly.type
_entity_poly.pdbx_seq_one_letter_code
_entity_poly.pdbx_strand_id
1 'polypeptide(L)'
;MRTSTAPAAVNLVEPQEPTATSASQMSDWTETAGSLRSRAQHVYQDTTEFHKDLLFRTWQQRTNMRGKQAPASLLEELSDLGFSWRDLARMVGVSVPAVQKWRRSGGVSGENRRHLASLLALCDHISEHYLIQEVASWFEMPLTDQVPVTPIDLFAENRPDLILDHASGHSDVENILTAYNPEWRERYRSDFDVYLEADGAMSIRSRGA
;
A
#
# COMPACT_ATOMS: atom_id res chain seq x y z
N MET A 1 86.95 -44.81 26.53
CA MET A 1 86.70 -44.32 25.15
C MET A 1 85.22 -44.00 25.04
N ARG A 2 84.90 -42.73 24.78
CA ARG A 2 83.54 -42.20 24.60
C ARG A 2 83.23 -42.20 23.10
N THR A 3 82.06 -42.71 22.70
CA THR A 3 81.34 -42.35 21.46
C THR A 3 79.87 -42.74 21.70
N SER A 4 79.02 -41.80 22.12
CA SER A 4 78.30 -40.79 21.31
C SER A 4 77.02 -41.37 20.69
N THR A 5 75.96 -41.35 21.49
CA THR A 5 74.56 -41.52 21.10
C THR A 5 74.13 -40.34 20.22
N ALA A 6 73.66 -40.61 19.00
CA ALA A 6 72.97 -39.63 18.17
C ALA A 6 71.45 -39.84 18.29
N PRO A 7 70.64 -38.82 18.57
CA PRO A 7 69.18 -38.97 18.59
C PRO A 7 68.63 -38.91 17.16
N ALA A 8 67.63 -39.73 16.88
CA ALA A 8 66.82 -39.65 15.68
C ALA A 8 66.08 -38.31 15.66
N ALA A 9 66.35 -37.48 14.65
CA ALA A 9 65.60 -36.26 14.41
C ALA A 9 64.17 -36.63 13.99
N VAL A 10 63.21 -36.32 14.86
CA VAL A 10 61.79 -36.32 14.53
C VAL A 10 61.57 -35.14 13.59
N ASN A 11 61.20 -35.42 12.33
CA ASN A 11 60.68 -34.40 11.43
C ASN A 11 59.35 -33.88 12.01
N LEU A 12 59.41 -32.72 12.66
CA LEU A 12 58.23 -31.93 13.00
C LEU A 12 57.69 -31.37 11.68
N VAL A 13 56.61 -31.99 11.18
CA VAL A 13 55.78 -31.34 10.15
C VAL A 13 55.20 -30.10 10.82
N GLU A 14 55.69 -28.94 10.41
CA GLU A 14 55.16 -27.65 10.81
C GLU A 14 53.67 -27.60 10.41
N PRO A 15 52.73 -27.30 11.33
CA PRO A 15 51.33 -27.16 10.95
C PRO A 15 51.21 -25.99 9.98
N GLN A 16 50.86 -26.26 8.72
CA GLN A 16 50.50 -25.18 7.79
C GLN A 16 49.25 -24.51 8.33
N GLU A 17 49.35 -23.23 8.72
CA GLU A 17 48.18 -22.44 9.09
C GLU A 17 47.29 -22.20 7.85
N PRO A 18 46.05 -22.72 7.80
CA PRO A 18 45.14 -22.52 6.67
C PRO A 18 44.27 -21.26 6.86
N THR A 19 44.83 -20.19 7.41
CA THR A 19 44.04 -19.03 7.86
C THR A 19 43.84 -18.00 6.74
N ALA A 20 44.82 -17.80 5.85
CA ALA A 20 44.75 -16.77 4.81
C ALA A 20 43.72 -17.09 3.71
N THR A 21 43.65 -18.33 3.24
CA THR A 21 42.72 -18.75 2.16
C THR A 21 41.26 -18.80 2.63
N SER A 22 41.02 -19.19 3.88
CA SER A 22 39.66 -19.25 4.45
C SER A 22 39.10 -17.84 4.69
N ALA A 23 39.93 -16.90 5.15
CA ALA A 23 39.52 -15.52 5.37
C ALA A 23 39.24 -14.76 4.06
N SER A 24 40.06 -14.97 3.01
CA SER A 24 39.81 -14.37 1.69
C SER A 24 38.55 -14.95 1.04
N GLN A 25 38.35 -16.27 1.10
CA GLN A 25 37.12 -16.90 0.60
C GLN A 25 35.88 -16.39 1.34
N MET A 26 35.92 -16.25 2.67
CA MET A 26 34.79 -15.72 3.46
C MET A 26 34.48 -14.25 3.12
N SER A 27 35.52 -13.44 2.83
CA SER A 27 35.37 -12.07 2.34
C SER A 27 34.69 -12.03 0.97
N ASP A 28 35.11 -12.90 0.04
CA ASP A 28 34.52 -13.02 -1.29
C ASP A 28 33.04 -13.46 -1.24
N TRP A 29 32.70 -14.38 -0.33
CA TRP A 29 31.31 -14.79 -0.09
C TRP A 29 30.47 -13.66 0.51
N THR A 30 31.04 -12.85 1.41
CA THR A 30 30.37 -11.70 2.01
C THR A 30 30.10 -10.62 0.96
N GLU A 31 31.07 -10.33 0.10
CA GLU A 31 30.91 -9.37 -1.01
C GLU A 31 29.89 -9.87 -2.04
N THR A 32 29.93 -11.15 -2.39
CA THR A 32 28.96 -11.78 -3.30
C THR A 32 27.54 -11.73 -2.72
N ALA A 33 27.38 -12.05 -1.43
CA ALA A 33 26.10 -11.96 -0.74
C ALA A 33 25.58 -10.51 -0.66
N GLY A 34 26.48 -9.53 -0.42
CA GLY A 34 26.16 -8.10 -0.45
C GLY A 34 25.70 -7.64 -1.83
N SER A 35 26.43 -8.02 -2.89
CA SER A 35 26.09 -7.72 -4.28
C SER A 35 24.74 -8.32 -4.68
N LEU A 36 24.47 -9.58 -4.32
CA LEU A 36 23.19 -10.23 -4.58
C LEU A 36 22.04 -9.52 -3.87
N ARG A 37 22.23 -9.13 -2.59
CA ARG A 37 21.23 -8.37 -1.82
C ARG A 37 20.93 -7.02 -2.47
N SER A 38 21.96 -6.26 -2.84
CA SER A 38 21.79 -4.95 -3.48
C SER A 38 21.07 -5.08 -4.83
N ARG A 39 21.41 -6.09 -5.63
CA ARG A 39 20.73 -6.37 -6.90
C ARG A 39 19.27 -6.77 -6.69
N ALA A 40 18.99 -7.65 -5.72
CA ALA A 40 17.62 -8.04 -5.39
C ALA A 40 16.79 -6.85 -4.92
N GLN A 41 17.37 -5.97 -4.09
CA GLN A 41 16.72 -4.74 -3.64
C GLN A 41 16.43 -3.79 -4.81
N HIS A 42 17.37 -3.62 -5.75
CA HIS A 42 17.16 -2.77 -6.92
C HIS A 42 16.06 -3.32 -7.84
N VAL A 43 16.08 -4.62 -8.13
CA VAL A 43 15.03 -5.28 -8.93
C VAL A 43 13.67 -5.16 -8.25
N TYR A 44 13.61 -5.31 -6.93
CA TYR A 44 12.38 -5.14 -6.17
C TYR A 44 11.83 -3.71 -6.29
N GLN A 45 12.70 -2.70 -6.14
CA GLN A 45 12.32 -1.29 -6.30
C GLN A 45 11.80 -1.01 -7.72
N ASP A 46 12.55 -1.42 -8.75
CA ASP A 46 12.17 -1.22 -10.15
C ASP A 46 10.83 -1.90 -10.47
N THR A 47 10.61 -3.11 -9.97
CA THR A 47 9.37 -3.86 -10.18
C THR A 47 8.19 -3.18 -9.49
N THR A 48 8.41 -2.64 -8.28
CA THR A 48 7.37 -1.92 -7.52
C THR A 48 6.95 -0.64 -8.24
N GLU A 49 7.91 0.17 -8.69
CA GLU A 49 7.64 1.40 -9.42
C GLU A 49 6.98 1.11 -10.77
N PHE A 50 7.45 0.10 -11.50
CA PHE A 50 6.83 -0.33 -12.75
C PHE A 50 5.39 -0.81 -12.56
N HIS A 51 5.11 -1.54 -11.48
CA HIS A 51 3.76 -1.98 -11.16
C HIS A 51 2.82 -0.79 -10.93
N LYS A 52 3.24 0.19 -10.11
CA LYS A 52 2.47 1.42 -9.86
C LYS A 52 2.18 2.20 -11.12
N ASP A 53 3.19 2.40 -11.95
CA ASP A 53 3.08 3.07 -13.25
C ASP A 53 2.06 2.36 -14.16
N LEU A 54 2.11 1.03 -14.21
CA LEU A 54 1.20 0.23 -15.01
C LEU A 54 -0.23 0.33 -14.49
N LEU A 55 -0.44 0.18 -13.17
CA LEU A 55 -1.76 0.30 -12.54
C LEU A 55 -2.39 1.67 -12.85
N PHE A 56 -1.61 2.74 -12.68
CA PHE A 56 -2.08 4.10 -12.95
C PHE A 56 -2.46 4.29 -14.43
N ARG A 57 -1.64 3.81 -15.37
CA ARG A 57 -1.95 3.88 -16.80
C ARG A 57 -3.18 3.07 -17.19
N THR A 58 -3.33 1.86 -16.64
CA THR A 58 -4.50 1.02 -16.86
C THR A 58 -5.77 1.69 -16.33
N TRP A 59 -5.71 2.26 -15.14
CA TRP A 59 -6.82 3.03 -14.56
C TRP A 59 -7.18 4.26 -15.41
N GLN A 60 -6.19 5.02 -15.89
CA GLN A 60 -6.44 6.16 -16.79
C GLN A 60 -7.09 5.74 -18.11
N GLN A 61 -6.65 4.62 -18.69
CA GLN A 61 -7.26 4.07 -19.90
C GLN A 61 -8.72 3.68 -19.67
N ARG A 62 -9.02 2.98 -18.58
CA ARG A 62 -10.39 2.60 -18.18
C ARG A 62 -11.26 3.82 -17.92
N THR A 63 -10.72 4.83 -17.24
CA THR A 63 -11.39 6.13 -17.03
C THR A 63 -11.81 6.75 -18.35
N ASN A 64 -10.93 6.74 -19.36
CA ASN A 64 -11.25 7.29 -20.69
C ASN A 64 -12.31 6.46 -21.43
N MET A 65 -12.35 5.13 -21.22
CA MET A 65 -13.42 4.28 -21.77
C MET A 65 -14.76 4.56 -21.10
N ARG A 66 -14.81 4.57 -19.77
CA ARG A 66 -15.99 4.89 -18.96
C ARG A 66 -16.49 6.31 -19.21
N GLY A 67 -15.59 7.26 -19.48
CA GLY A 67 -15.94 8.66 -19.77
C GLY A 67 -16.78 8.88 -21.02
N LYS A 68 -16.90 7.87 -21.89
CA LYS A 68 -17.79 7.89 -23.07
C LYS A 68 -19.26 7.61 -22.71
N GLN A 69 -19.52 7.03 -21.54
CA GLN A 69 -20.87 6.73 -21.07
C GLN A 69 -21.59 7.99 -20.59
N ALA A 70 -22.93 7.92 -20.55
CA ALA A 70 -23.73 9.01 -20.01
C ALA A 70 -23.52 9.11 -18.49
N PRO A 71 -23.42 10.33 -17.91
CA PRO A 71 -23.23 10.48 -16.47
C PRO A 71 -24.30 9.82 -15.60
N ALA A 72 -25.55 9.78 -16.09
CA ALA A 72 -26.64 9.10 -15.39
C ALA A 72 -26.39 7.58 -15.28
N SER A 73 -25.88 6.94 -16.34
CA SER A 73 -25.51 5.52 -16.32
C SER A 73 -24.34 5.25 -15.38
N LEU A 74 -23.31 6.11 -15.38
CA LEU A 74 -22.19 5.98 -14.43
C LEU A 74 -22.68 6.03 -12.97
N LEU A 75 -23.58 6.96 -12.66
CA LEU A 75 -24.16 7.10 -11.32
C LEU A 75 -25.07 5.92 -10.93
N GLU A 76 -25.78 5.34 -11.90
CA GLU A 76 -26.59 4.14 -11.70
C GLU A 76 -25.71 2.93 -11.39
N GLU A 77 -24.67 2.68 -12.22
CA GLU A 77 -23.70 1.61 -11.99
C GLU A 77 -23.01 1.76 -10.62
N LEU A 78 -22.58 2.98 -10.24
CA LEU A 78 -21.99 3.24 -8.92
C LEU A 78 -22.99 2.99 -7.77
N SER A 79 -24.26 3.31 -7.96
CA SER A 79 -25.30 3.02 -6.96
C SER A 79 -25.57 1.53 -6.84
N ASP A 80 -25.52 0.79 -7.95
CA ASP A 80 -25.71 -0.66 -7.98
C ASP A 80 -24.56 -1.40 -7.27
N LEU A 81 -23.36 -0.82 -7.27
CA LEU A 81 -22.22 -1.27 -6.46
C LEU A 81 -22.39 -0.99 -4.95
N GLY A 82 -23.45 -0.27 -4.56
CA GLY A 82 -23.80 0.00 -3.16
C GLY A 82 -23.37 1.37 -2.62
N PHE A 83 -22.78 2.25 -3.44
CA PHE A 83 -22.35 3.56 -2.96
C PHE A 83 -23.55 4.46 -2.60
N SER A 84 -23.47 5.12 -1.43
CA SER A 84 -24.45 6.12 -1.06
C SER A 84 -24.26 7.43 -1.86
N TRP A 85 -25.36 8.14 -2.13
CA TRP A 85 -25.30 9.45 -2.81
C TRP A 85 -24.46 10.49 -2.08
N ARG A 86 -24.36 10.36 -0.75
CA ARG A 86 -23.54 11.23 0.09
C ARG A 86 -22.06 11.00 -0.18
N ASP A 87 -21.65 9.74 -0.27
CA ASP A 87 -20.26 9.37 -0.47
C ASP A 87 -19.84 9.67 -1.91
N LEU A 88 -20.71 9.41 -2.89
CA LEU A 88 -20.48 9.83 -4.28
C LEU A 88 -20.32 11.36 -4.39
N ALA A 89 -21.17 12.13 -3.70
CA ALA A 89 -21.06 13.58 -3.69
C ALA A 89 -19.74 14.05 -3.05
N ARG A 90 -19.36 13.43 -1.92
CA ARG A 90 -18.10 13.71 -1.22
C ARG A 90 -16.88 13.40 -2.09
N MET A 91 -16.82 12.21 -2.66
CA MET A 91 -15.71 11.74 -3.52
C MET A 91 -15.54 12.60 -4.78
N VAL A 92 -16.64 13.07 -5.37
CA VAL A 92 -16.61 13.92 -6.57
C VAL A 92 -16.44 15.41 -6.22
N GLY A 93 -16.50 15.78 -4.93
CA GLY A 93 -16.33 17.17 -4.47
C GLY A 93 -17.54 18.07 -4.78
N VAL A 94 -18.75 17.53 -4.77
CA VAL A 94 -20.00 18.26 -5.04
C VAL A 94 -21.06 18.02 -3.97
N SER A 95 -22.19 18.71 -4.06
CA SER A 95 -23.32 18.50 -3.14
C SER A 95 -24.22 17.34 -3.60
N VAL A 96 -24.88 16.68 -2.65
CA VAL A 96 -25.88 15.63 -2.94
C VAL A 96 -26.98 16.12 -3.90
N PRO A 97 -27.56 17.34 -3.74
CA PRO A 97 -28.50 17.88 -4.71
C PRO A 97 -27.94 18.00 -6.13
N ALA A 98 -26.64 18.28 -6.29
CA ALA A 98 -25.99 18.33 -7.60
C ALA A 98 -25.98 16.94 -8.26
N VAL A 99 -25.58 15.89 -7.51
CA VAL A 99 -25.63 14.49 -7.99
C VAL A 99 -27.05 14.08 -8.38
N GLN A 100 -28.05 14.44 -7.56
CA GLN A 100 -29.45 14.17 -7.87
C GLN A 100 -29.97 14.93 -9.10
N LYS A 101 -29.46 16.14 -9.35
CA LYS A 101 -29.76 16.90 -10.57
C LYS A 101 -29.16 16.22 -11.80
N TRP A 102 -27.92 15.72 -11.70
CA TRP A 102 -27.24 15.02 -12.78
C TRP A 102 -27.97 13.75 -13.20
N ARG A 103 -28.47 12.99 -12.23
CA ARG A 103 -29.28 11.79 -12.47
C ARG A 103 -30.57 12.09 -13.24
N ARG A 104 -31.27 13.18 -12.91
CA ARG A 104 -32.59 13.51 -13.49
C ARG A 104 -32.52 14.26 -14.81
N SER A 105 -31.64 15.25 -14.88
CA SER A 105 -31.64 16.25 -15.95
C SER A 105 -30.31 16.36 -16.68
N GLY A 106 -29.30 15.57 -16.29
CA GLY A 106 -27.96 15.68 -16.85
C GLY A 106 -27.28 17.01 -16.49
N GLY A 107 -26.52 17.57 -17.44
CA GLY A 107 -25.81 18.84 -17.25
C GLY A 107 -24.54 18.74 -16.40
N VAL A 108 -23.91 17.56 -16.38
CA VAL A 108 -22.61 17.34 -15.72
C VAL A 108 -21.50 17.99 -16.55
N SER A 109 -20.59 18.72 -15.90
CA SER A 109 -19.39 19.23 -16.56
C SER A 109 -18.50 18.07 -17.05
N GLY A 110 -17.62 18.34 -18.02
CA GLY A 110 -16.65 17.34 -18.50
C GLY A 110 -15.76 16.81 -17.38
N GLU A 111 -15.34 17.69 -16.46
CA GLU A 111 -14.50 17.33 -15.32
C GLU A 111 -15.22 16.39 -14.35
N ASN A 112 -16.43 16.72 -13.93
CA ASN A 112 -17.20 15.86 -13.02
C ASN A 112 -17.59 14.54 -13.68
N ARG A 113 -17.80 14.54 -15.01
CA ARG A 113 -17.98 13.29 -15.76
C ARG A 113 -16.72 12.43 -15.70
N ARG A 114 -15.54 13.03 -15.86
CA ARG A 114 -14.25 12.34 -15.75
C ARG A 114 -14.04 11.78 -14.34
N HIS A 115 -14.39 12.52 -13.30
CA HIS A 115 -14.34 12.03 -11.90
C HIS A 115 -15.28 10.82 -11.66
N LEU A 116 -16.52 10.88 -12.16
CA LEU A 116 -17.43 9.73 -12.05
C LEU A 116 -16.89 8.50 -12.81
N ALA A 117 -16.38 8.72 -14.02
CA ALA A 117 -15.79 7.68 -14.82
C ALA A 117 -14.53 7.09 -14.18
N SER A 118 -13.73 7.92 -13.50
CA SER A 118 -12.49 7.49 -12.85
C SER A 118 -12.76 6.70 -11.57
N LEU A 119 -13.81 7.06 -10.82
CA LEU A 119 -14.27 6.29 -9.66
C LEU A 119 -14.77 4.90 -10.10
N LEU A 120 -15.63 4.85 -11.12
CA LEU A 120 -16.16 3.57 -11.61
C LEU A 120 -15.05 2.69 -12.20
N ALA A 121 -14.12 3.28 -12.96
CA ALA A 121 -12.95 2.58 -13.48
C ALA A 121 -12.05 2.01 -12.37
N LEU A 122 -11.96 2.71 -11.23
CA LEU A 122 -11.24 2.23 -10.05
C LEU A 122 -11.97 1.04 -9.41
N CYS A 123 -13.30 1.12 -9.28
CA CYS A 123 -14.12 0.03 -8.77
C CYS A 123 -13.99 -1.23 -9.65
N ASP A 124 -14.13 -1.08 -10.97
CA ASP A 124 -13.94 -2.18 -11.93
C ASP A 124 -12.59 -2.86 -11.72
N HIS A 125 -11.53 -2.06 -11.63
CA HIS A 125 -10.17 -2.57 -11.47
C HIS A 125 -10.00 -3.32 -10.15
N ILE A 126 -10.51 -2.77 -9.05
CA ILE A 126 -10.39 -3.37 -7.73
C ILE A 126 -11.17 -4.69 -7.64
N SER A 127 -12.41 -4.71 -8.10
CA SER A 127 -13.25 -5.92 -8.11
C SER A 127 -12.67 -7.02 -8.99
N GLU A 128 -12.14 -6.69 -10.17
CA GLU A 128 -11.57 -7.66 -11.09
C GLU A 128 -10.23 -8.24 -10.63
N HIS A 129 -9.34 -7.42 -10.08
CA HIS A 129 -7.95 -7.83 -9.81
C HIS A 129 -7.71 -8.26 -8.36
N TYR A 130 -8.47 -7.73 -7.40
CA TYR A 130 -8.26 -7.97 -5.98
C TYR A 130 -9.41 -8.73 -5.30
N LEU A 131 -10.40 -9.17 -6.09
CA LEU A 131 -11.53 -10.00 -5.63
C LEU A 131 -12.35 -9.38 -4.49
N ILE A 132 -12.35 -8.05 -4.39
CA ILE A 132 -13.19 -7.31 -3.44
C ILE A 132 -14.61 -7.31 -3.97
N GLN A 133 -15.49 -8.06 -3.30
CA GLN A 133 -16.88 -8.28 -3.73
C GLN A 133 -17.77 -7.06 -3.45
N GLU A 134 -17.77 -6.58 -2.20
CA GLU A 134 -18.56 -5.42 -1.77
C GLU A 134 -17.68 -4.16 -1.80
N VAL A 135 -17.39 -3.67 -3.01
CA VAL A 135 -16.44 -2.57 -3.21
C VAL A 135 -16.86 -1.29 -2.48
N ALA A 136 -18.15 -0.94 -2.47
CA ALA A 136 -18.62 0.23 -1.75
C ALA A 136 -18.39 0.13 -0.23
N SER A 137 -18.69 -1.03 0.36
CA SER A 137 -18.43 -1.26 1.78
C SER A 137 -16.94 -1.24 2.09
N TRP A 138 -16.09 -1.81 1.23
CA TRP A 138 -14.63 -1.73 1.40
C TRP A 138 -14.12 -0.28 1.33
N PHE A 139 -14.72 0.57 0.50
CA PHE A 139 -14.39 2.01 0.43
C PHE A 139 -14.71 2.78 1.72
N GLU A 140 -15.67 2.28 2.52
CA GLU A 140 -16.03 2.85 3.83
C GLU A 140 -15.16 2.32 4.97
N MET A 141 -14.42 1.23 4.75
CA MET A 141 -13.55 0.65 5.77
C MET A 141 -12.28 1.50 5.96
N PRO A 142 -11.88 1.79 7.20
CA PRO A 142 -10.59 2.42 7.47
C PRO A 142 -9.43 1.58 6.95
N LEU A 143 -8.35 2.25 6.50
CA LEU A 143 -7.12 1.58 6.08
C LEU A 143 -6.47 0.78 7.22
N THR A 144 -6.72 1.20 8.47
CA THR A 144 -6.30 0.55 9.71
C THR A 144 -7.24 0.95 10.86
N ASP A 145 -7.40 0.10 11.86
CA ASP A 145 -8.28 0.33 13.01
C ASP A 145 -7.88 1.56 13.86
N GLN A 146 -6.64 2.03 13.71
CA GLN A 146 -6.09 3.14 14.50
C GLN A 146 -6.39 4.52 13.92
N VAL A 147 -6.74 4.60 12.63
CA VAL A 147 -6.81 5.87 11.90
C VAL A 147 -8.10 5.91 11.08
N PRO A 148 -8.95 6.94 11.24
CA PRO A 148 -10.23 7.04 10.54
C PRO A 148 -10.07 7.56 9.10
N VAL A 149 -9.05 7.07 8.37
CA VAL A 149 -8.83 7.38 6.95
C VAL A 149 -9.29 6.19 6.14
N THR A 150 -10.14 6.44 5.15
CA THR A 150 -10.79 5.46 4.28
C THR A 150 -10.41 5.70 2.82
N PRO A 151 -10.61 4.73 1.91
CA PRO A 151 -10.48 4.96 0.47
C PRO A 151 -11.35 6.12 -0.06
N ILE A 152 -12.51 6.39 0.56
CA ILE A 152 -13.33 7.58 0.24
C ILE A 152 -12.54 8.88 0.47
N ASP A 153 -11.81 8.96 1.59
CA ASP A 153 -10.98 10.14 1.91
C ASP A 153 -9.85 10.32 0.91
N LEU A 154 -9.18 9.21 0.54
CA LEU A 154 -8.12 9.22 -0.45
C LEU A 154 -8.63 9.68 -1.82
N PHE A 155 -9.80 9.20 -2.25
CA PHE A 155 -10.37 9.56 -3.54
C PHE A 155 -10.81 11.04 -3.56
N ALA A 156 -11.44 11.51 -2.47
CA ALA A 156 -11.87 12.89 -2.35
C ALA A 156 -10.70 13.90 -2.44
N GLU A 157 -9.52 13.50 -1.98
CA GLU A 157 -8.27 14.27 -2.09
C GLU A 157 -7.51 14.01 -3.40
N ASN A 158 -8.17 13.38 -4.38
CA ASN A 158 -7.63 13.07 -5.70
C ASN A 158 -6.35 12.20 -5.64
N ARG A 159 -6.33 11.21 -4.75
CA ARG A 159 -5.25 10.22 -4.56
C ARG A 159 -5.68 8.78 -4.89
N PRO A 160 -6.16 8.50 -6.13
CA PRO A 160 -6.52 7.14 -6.53
C PRO A 160 -5.33 6.19 -6.62
N ASP A 161 -4.10 6.73 -6.76
CA ASP A 161 -2.85 5.98 -6.66
C ASP A 161 -2.74 5.24 -5.33
N LEU A 162 -3.07 5.91 -4.22
CA LEU A 162 -2.98 5.34 -2.88
C LEU A 162 -4.03 4.24 -2.63
N ILE A 163 -5.19 4.35 -3.28
CA ILE A 163 -6.24 3.32 -3.19
C ILE A 163 -5.81 2.06 -3.94
N LEU A 164 -5.21 2.21 -5.12
CA LEU A 164 -4.65 1.10 -5.88
C LEU A 164 -3.53 0.39 -5.11
N ASP A 165 -2.62 1.17 -4.51
CA ASP A 165 -1.57 0.65 -3.63
C ASP A 165 -2.15 -0.15 -2.47
N HIS A 166 -3.18 0.39 -1.79
CA HIS A 166 -3.86 -0.28 -0.70
C HIS A 166 -4.54 -1.58 -1.14
N ALA A 167 -5.32 -1.53 -2.22
CA ALA A 167 -6.04 -2.69 -2.74
C ALA A 167 -5.09 -3.81 -3.20
N SER A 168 -3.91 -3.45 -3.72
CA SER A 168 -2.91 -4.42 -4.15
C SER A 168 -2.26 -5.22 -3.02
N GLY A 169 -2.29 -4.69 -1.78
CA GLY A 169 -1.61 -5.28 -0.63
C GLY A 169 -0.07 -5.22 -0.67
N HIS A 170 0.53 -4.61 -1.69
CA HIS A 170 1.99 -4.53 -1.83
C HIS A 170 2.61 -3.34 -1.06
N SER A 171 1.82 -2.30 -0.77
CA SER A 171 2.27 -1.13 -0.01
C SER A 171 1.87 -1.24 1.46
N ASP A 172 2.81 -0.98 2.36
CA ASP A 172 2.55 -0.85 3.79
C ASP A 172 1.60 0.34 4.06
N VAL A 173 0.59 0.12 4.91
CA VAL A 173 -0.41 1.14 5.28
C VAL A 173 0.27 2.37 5.91
N GLU A 174 1.35 2.17 6.67
CA GLU A 174 2.14 3.28 7.23
C GLU A 174 2.72 4.19 6.14
N ASN A 175 3.17 3.61 5.03
CA ASN A 175 3.68 4.36 3.88
C ASN A 175 2.55 5.08 3.14
N ILE A 176 1.39 4.44 3.00
CA ILE A 176 0.20 5.04 2.38
C ILE A 176 -0.27 6.25 3.19
N LEU A 177 -0.40 6.11 4.52
CA LEU A 177 -0.79 7.20 5.41
C LEU A 177 0.23 8.34 5.41
N THR A 178 1.53 8.01 5.38
CA THR A 178 2.60 9.02 5.29
C THR A 178 2.56 9.78 3.95
N ALA A 179 2.26 9.08 2.84
CA ALA A 179 2.10 9.70 1.52
C ALA A 179 0.80 10.51 1.38
N TYR A 180 -0.23 10.16 2.14
CA TYR A 180 -1.49 10.91 2.23
C TYR A 180 -1.33 12.18 3.06
N ASN A 181 -0.76 12.06 4.26
CA ASN A 181 -0.50 13.17 5.16
C ASN A 181 0.72 12.85 6.04
N PRO A 182 1.89 13.48 5.85
CA PRO A 182 3.09 13.18 6.64
C PRO A 182 2.94 13.33 8.16
N GLU A 183 2.02 14.19 8.60
CA GLU A 183 1.73 14.47 10.02
C GLU A 183 0.56 13.62 10.56
N TRP A 184 0.13 12.58 9.83
CA TRP A 184 -1.05 11.78 10.19
C TRP A 184 -0.98 11.21 11.61
N ARG A 185 0.22 10.85 12.09
CA ARG A 185 0.41 10.28 13.44
C ARG A 185 0.01 11.25 14.53
N GLU A 186 0.31 12.54 14.36
CA GLU A 186 -0.08 13.58 15.31
C GLU A 186 -1.53 13.99 15.09
N ARG A 187 -1.96 14.14 13.83
CA ARG A 187 -3.32 14.54 13.46
C ARG A 187 -4.39 13.57 13.99
N TYR A 188 -4.12 12.27 13.92
CA TYR A 188 -5.03 11.22 14.35
C TYR A 188 -4.63 10.59 15.68
N ARG A 189 -3.70 11.22 16.42
CA ARG A 189 -3.33 10.76 17.75
C ARG A 189 -4.53 10.89 18.68
N SER A 190 -5.07 9.76 19.11
CA SER A 190 -6.04 9.75 20.20
C SER A 190 -5.31 9.82 21.54
N ASP A 191 -5.67 10.82 22.36
CA ASP A 191 -5.28 10.86 23.79
C ASP A 191 -6.18 9.95 24.65
N PHE A 192 -6.98 9.10 24.04
CA PHE A 192 -7.93 8.21 24.70
C PHE A 192 -7.75 6.75 24.26
N ASP A 193 -7.89 5.83 25.22
CA ASP A 193 -7.90 4.38 25.01
C ASP A 193 -9.31 3.83 25.27
N VAL A 194 -9.74 2.92 24.40
CA VAL A 194 -10.98 2.15 24.61
C VAL A 194 -10.61 0.87 25.35
N TYR A 195 -11.34 0.56 26.41
CA TYR A 195 -11.15 -0.66 27.20
C TYR A 195 -12.50 -1.31 27.51
N LEU A 196 -12.48 -2.61 27.76
CA LEU A 196 -13.67 -3.34 28.21
C LEU A 196 -13.82 -3.15 29.72
N GLU A 197 -14.94 -2.59 30.15
CA GLU A 197 -15.27 -2.41 31.56
C GLU A 197 -15.81 -3.72 32.17
N ALA A 198 -15.90 -3.79 33.50
CA ALA A 198 -16.26 -5.02 34.22
C ALA A 198 -17.69 -5.52 33.91
N ASP A 199 -18.55 -4.67 33.37
CA ASP A 199 -19.90 -4.98 32.92
C ASP A 199 -19.96 -5.49 31.47
N GLY A 200 -18.82 -5.56 30.78
CA GLY A 200 -18.71 -5.99 29.39
C GLY A 200 -19.00 -4.89 28.36
N ALA A 201 -19.23 -3.64 28.77
CA ALA A 201 -19.36 -2.50 27.87
C ALA A 201 -17.99 -1.95 27.47
N MET A 202 -17.91 -1.35 26.27
CA MET A 202 -16.72 -0.60 25.84
C MET A 202 -16.76 0.80 26.43
N SER A 203 -15.74 1.13 27.22
CA SER A 203 -15.57 2.44 27.87
C SER A 203 -14.30 3.13 27.38
N ILE A 204 -14.28 4.46 27.44
CA ILE A 204 -13.16 5.29 26.98
C ILE A 204 -12.48 5.93 28.20
N ARG A 205 -11.16 5.86 28.28
CA ARG A 205 -10.35 6.58 29.29
C ARG A 205 -9.27 7.41 28.64
N SER A 206 -8.86 8.51 29.28
CA SER A 206 -7.69 9.27 28.84
C SER A 206 -6.41 8.46 29.06
N ARG A 207 -5.53 8.47 28.06
CA ARG A 207 -4.20 7.85 28.13
C ARG A 207 -3.33 8.66 29.09
N GLY A 208 -3.04 8.09 30.26
CA GLY A 208 -2.21 8.72 31.30
C GLY A 208 -2.92 9.14 32.59
N ALA A 209 -4.20 8.77 32.77
CA ALA A 209 -4.93 8.89 34.04
C ALA A 209 -4.97 7.57 34.82
#